data_AF-A0A6Y2KCP5-F1
#
_entry.id   AF-A0A6Y2KCP5-F1
#
_cell.length_a   1.000
_cell.length_b   1.000
_cell.length_c   1.000
_cell.angle_alpha   90.00
_cell.angle_beta   90.00
_cell.angle_gamma   90.00
#
_symmetry.space_group_name_H-M   'P 1'
#
loop_
_entity.id
_entity.type
_entity.pdbx_description
1 polymer ?
#
loop_
_entity_poly.entity_id
_entity_poly.type
_entity_poly.pdbx_seq_one_letter_code
_entity_poly.pdbx_strand_id
1 'polypeptide(L)'
;MPFHVGSGCRPAAISNRRIYRIALFDTPPEMSSWEKSKEFFCSTHQTAALECIWTICHPPAGTTREDVASRFEQLRTLAYAGWEENIHSGLHGENYFCILDEDSQEILSVTLDNAGNYTVNCQGYSETHHLTMATEPGVERTEHAEGASGTFCLPATTAPQTAAEYDAVWSAWQRAAPEGEARGRAAVVREMRNCLKNGNPVLNVGESGLTTLPDHLPPHITTLVIPDNNLTSLPALPAGLQELIVAGNQLPSLPALPLGLRELSIYGNPLTSLPALPSGLCKLSAFGNQLTSLPALPQGLRELSVSDNQLASLPALPSGLCKLWAYNNRLPSLPALPTGLQELSVSDNLLPSLPALPSGLCKLWATNNRLTSLSALPPGLRELIVSGNLLTSLPALPPGLEELAVSANRLSSLPALPPGLQTLWATNNRLTRLPESITGLSSEATVHLEGNSLSERTLR
;
A
#
# COMPACT_ATOMS: atom_id res chain seq x y z
N MET A 1 4.37 -16.50 7.54
CA MET A 1 2.91 -16.63 7.30
C MET A 1 2.15 -15.81 8.36
N PRO A 2 0.92 -15.30 8.13
CA PRO A 2 0.20 -14.48 9.13
C PRO A 2 -0.25 -15.30 10.36
N PHE A 3 -0.24 -14.67 11.55
CA PHE A 3 -0.82 -15.21 12.78
C PHE A 3 -2.35 -15.07 12.76
N HIS A 4 -3.09 -16.12 13.09
CA HIS A 4 -4.56 -16.15 12.97
C HIS A 4 -5.28 -16.07 14.32
N VAL A 5 -6.28 -15.18 14.41
CA VAL A 5 -7.06 -14.89 15.64
C VAL A 5 -8.57 -14.93 15.41
N GLY A 6 -9.31 -15.26 16.48
CA GLY A 6 -10.78 -15.28 16.51
C GLY A 6 -11.41 -16.68 16.49
N SER A 7 -12.71 -16.75 16.78
CA SER A 7 -13.49 -17.99 16.78
C SER A 7 -14.64 -17.91 15.75
N GLY A 8 -14.65 -18.80 14.76
CA GLY A 8 -15.69 -18.84 13.71
C GLY A 8 -15.20 -19.15 12.29
N CYS A 9 -16.08 -19.02 11.29
CA CYS A 9 -15.86 -19.49 9.90
C CYS A 9 -14.84 -18.66 9.08
N ARG A 10 -14.37 -17.51 9.60
CA ARG A 10 -13.35 -16.65 8.95
C ARG A 10 -12.45 -16.00 10.01
N PRO A 11 -11.31 -16.62 10.39
CA PRO A 11 -10.36 -16.01 11.33
C PRO A 11 -9.71 -14.76 10.72
N ALA A 12 -9.35 -13.81 11.58
CA ALA A 12 -8.58 -12.65 11.17
C ALA A 12 -7.09 -13.01 11.06
N ALA A 13 -6.44 -12.55 10.00
CA ALA A 13 -5.02 -12.79 9.74
C ALA A 13 -4.19 -11.54 10.10
N ILE A 14 -3.36 -11.64 11.12
CA ILE A 14 -2.38 -10.62 11.50
C ILE A 14 -1.06 -10.99 10.83
N SER A 15 -0.73 -10.30 9.73
CA SER A 15 0.53 -10.56 9.03
C SER A 15 1.75 -10.28 9.90
N ASN A 16 2.83 -11.04 9.69
CA ASN A 16 4.13 -10.80 10.32
C ASN A 16 4.64 -9.37 10.09
N ARG A 17 4.39 -8.82 8.89
CA ARG A 17 4.67 -7.41 8.59
C ARG A 17 3.90 -6.43 9.48
N ARG A 18 2.69 -6.78 9.92
CA ARG A 18 1.90 -5.97 10.84
C ARG A 18 2.41 -6.08 12.27
N ILE A 19 2.81 -7.28 12.72
CA ILE A 19 3.45 -7.47 14.04
C ILE A 19 4.78 -6.72 14.10
N TYR A 20 5.59 -6.81 13.04
CA TYR A 20 6.82 -6.02 12.90
C TYR A 20 6.56 -4.51 12.93
N ARG A 21 5.51 -4.02 12.25
CA ARG A 21 5.11 -2.62 12.34
C ARG A 21 4.66 -2.23 13.75
N ILE A 22 3.93 -3.10 14.44
CA ILE A 22 3.51 -2.88 15.83
C ILE A 22 4.72 -2.83 16.76
N ALA A 23 5.78 -3.60 16.50
CA ALA A 23 7.02 -3.54 17.27
C ALA A 23 7.87 -2.29 16.98
N LEU A 24 7.73 -1.70 15.80
CA LEU A 24 8.53 -0.56 15.33
C LEU A 24 7.91 0.80 15.66
N PHE A 25 6.60 0.86 15.93
CA PHE A 25 5.85 2.11 16.09
C PHE A 25 5.10 2.17 17.43
N ASP A 26 5.33 3.24 18.20
CA ASP A 26 4.71 3.53 19.51
C ASP A 26 3.26 4.06 19.41
N THR A 27 2.57 3.70 18.31
CA THR A 27 1.18 4.09 18.03
C THR A 27 0.28 2.86 18.13
N PRO A 28 -0.84 2.92 18.87
CA PRO A 28 -1.73 1.77 19.00
C PRO A 28 -2.27 1.37 17.61
N PRO A 29 -2.31 0.08 17.29
CA PRO A 29 -2.68 -0.41 15.97
C PRO A 29 -4.13 -0.08 15.65
N GLU A 30 -4.36 0.82 14.70
CA GLU A 30 -5.71 1.11 14.21
C GLU A 30 -6.19 0.04 13.21
N MET A 31 -7.48 -0.29 13.32
CA MET A 31 -8.17 -1.13 12.34
C MET A 31 -8.77 -0.27 11.23
N SER A 32 -8.58 -0.72 10.00
CA SER A 32 -9.24 -0.12 8.84
C SER A 32 -10.76 -0.21 8.98
N SER A 33 -11.50 0.68 8.32
CA SER A 33 -12.97 0.66 8.31
C SER A 33 -13.55 -0.69 7.87
N TRP A 34 -12.82 -1.41 7.00
CA TRP A 34 -13.15 -2.77 6.56
C TRP A 34 -12.95 -3.83 7.66
N GLU A 35 -11.87 -3.72 8.42
CA GLU A 35 -11.57 -4.63 9.55
C GLU A 35 -12.54 -4.40 10.72
N LYS A 36 -12.87 -3.14 11.01
CA LYS A 36 -13.91 -2.78 11.98
C LYS A 36 -15.28 -3.36 11.58
N SER A 37 -15.58 -3.33 10.28
CA SER A 37 -16.79 -3.96 9.74
C SER A 37 -16.75 -5.49 9.92
N LYS A 38 -15.63 -6.15 9.61
CA LYS A 38 -15.48 -7.61 9.80
C LYS A 38 -15.58 -8.05 11.26
N GLU A 39 -15.00 -7.30 12.18
CA GLU A 39 -15.05 -7.59 13.62
C GLU A 39 -16.48 -7.52 14.16
N PHE A 40 -17.27 -6.55 13.67
CA PHE A 40 -18.68 -6.42 14.03
C PHE A 40 -19.54 -7.62 13.59
N PHE A 41 -19.22 -8.26 12.45
CA PHE A 41 -20.00 -9.37 11.91
C PHE A 41 -19.49 -10.77 12.30
N CYS A 42 -18.21 -10.93 12.66
CA CYS A 42 -17.56 -12.25 12.72
C CYS A 42 -16.85 -12.58 14.04
N SER A 43 -17.00 -11.81 15.12
CA SER A 43 -16.36 -12.05 16.43
C SER A 43 -14.87 -12.42 16.32
N THR A 44 -14.13 -11.66 15.51
CA THR A 44 -12.75 -12.00 15.14
C THR A 44 -11.73 -11.72 16.24
N HIS A 45 -12.12 -11.03 17.32
CA HIS A 45 -11.27 -10.59 18.43
C HIS A 45 -9.96 -9.91 18.01
N GLN A 46 -9.96 -9.32 16.81
CA GLN A 46 -8.76 -8.77 16.18
C GLN A 46 -8.28 -7.52 16.89
N THR A 47 -9.18 -6.66 17.38
CA THR A 47 -8.80 -5.49 18.19
C THR A 47 -8.06 -5.92 19.44
N ALA A 48 -8.61 -6.85 20.21
CA ALA A 48 -8.03 -7.33 21.47
C ALA A 48 -6.65 -8.00 21.24
N ALA A 49 -6.50 -8.78 20.16
CA ALA A 49 -5.22 -9.39 19.82
C ALA A 49 -4.16 -8.35 19.42
N LEU A 50 -4.55 -7.32 18.66
CA LEU A 50 -3.66 -6.24 18.25
C LEU A 50 -3.23 -5.38 19.45
N GLU A 51 -4.14 -5.08 20.38
CA GLU A 51 -3.82 -4.38 21.64
C GLU A 51 -2.86 -5.20 22.53
N CYS A 52 -3.07 -6.53 22.63
CA CYS A 52 -2.16 -7.40 23.34
C CYS A 52 -0.75 -7.37 22.74
N ILE A 53 -0.63 -7.52 21.41
CA ILE A 53 0.67 -7.48 20.72
C ILE A 53 1.33 -6.10 20.89
N TRP A 54 0.56 -5.02 20.80
CA TRP A 54 1.09 -3.67 21.03
C TRP A 54 1.63 -3.49 22.45
N THR A 55 0.89 -3.95 23.46
CA THR A 55 1.31 -3.86 24.87
C THR A 55 2.55 -4.72 25.16
N ILE A 56 2.70 -5.85 24.47
CA ILE A 56 3.90 -6.70 24.54
C ILE A 56 5.10 -5.99 23.91
N CYS A 57 4.90 -5.27 22.80
CA CYS A 57 5.98 -4.52 22.15
C CYS A 57 6.33 -3.21 22.87
N HIS A 58 5.37 -2.58 23.55
CA HIS A 58 5.51 -1.28 24.21
C HIS A 58 5.07 -1.39 25.68
N PRO A 59 5.89 -2.02 26.55
CA PRO A 59 5.51 -2.26 27.93
C PRO A 59 5.41 -0.93 28.70
N PRO A 60 4.30 -0.68 29.44
CA PRO A 60 4.21 0.48 30.32
C PRO A 60 5.28 0.45 31.43
N ALA A 61 5.64 1.62 31.94
CA ALA A 61 6.63 1.74 33.02
C ALA A 61 6.17 0.96 34.26
N GLY A 62 7.02 0.04 34.74
CA GLY A 62 6.72 -0.83 35.89
C GLY A 62 6.06 -2.17 35.55
N THR A 63 5.94 -2.53 34.27
CA THR A 63 5.49 -3.86 33.82
C THR A 63 6.28 -4.98 34.52
N THR A 64 5.58 -5.88 35.23
CA THR A 64 6.23 -7.02 35.89
C THR A 64 6.25 -8.26 34.98
N ARG A 65 6.99 -9.28 35.39
CA ARG A 65 7.01 -10.57 34.69
C ARG A 65 5.62 -11.20 34.62
N GLU A 66 4.85 -11.10 35.70
CA GLU A 66 3.49 -11.64 35.79
C GLU A 66 2.56 -10.96 34.79
N ASP A 67 2.73 -9.64 34.56
CA ASP A 67 1.97 -8.90 33.55
C ASP A 67 2.28 -9.41 32.15
N VAL A 68 3.56 -9.65 31.84
CA VAL A 68 4.00 -10.17 30.53
C VAL A 68 3.45 -11.59 30.31
N ALA A 69 3.57 -12.46 31.31
CA ALA A 69 3.01 -13.81 31.25
C ALA A 69 1.48 -13.79 31.06
N SER A 70 0.77 -12.89 31.76
CA SER A 70 -0.67 -12.72 31.61
C SER A 70 -1.07 -12.26 30.21
N ARG A 71 -0.26 -11.41 29.55
CA ARG A 71 -0.53 -10.94 28.17
C ARG A 71 -0.30 -12.02 27.12
N PHE A 72 0.74 -12.84 27.27
CA PHE A 72 0.94 -13.99 26.39
C PHE A 72 -0.16 -15.04 26.56
N GLU A 73 -0.63 -15.26 27.78
CA GLU A 73 -1.77 -16.14 28.05
C GLU A 73 -3.08 -15.57 27.46
N GLN A 74 -3.30 -14.27 27.59
CA GLN A 74 -4.44 -13.59 26.95
C GLN A 74 -4.38 -13.73 25.43
N LEU A 75 -3.21 -13.54 24.81
CA LEU A 75 -3.04 -13.73 23.37
C LEU A 75 -3.29 -15.18 22.95
N ARG A 76 -2.92 -16.15 23.80
CA ARG A 76 -3.21 -17.58 23.59
C ARG A 76 -4.71 -17.86 23.55
N THR A 77 -5.48 -17.29 24.49
CA THR A 77 -6.95 -17.46 24.48
C THR A 77 -7.67 -16.82 23.29
N LEU A 78 -7.01 -15.90 22.58
CA LEU A 78 -7.54 -15.20 21.40
C LEU A 78 -7.10 -15.85 20.07
N ALA A 79 -6.16 -16.80 20.12
CA ALA A 79 -5.66 -17.50 18.95
C ALA A 79 -6.72 -18.42 18.34
N TYR A 80 -6.68 -18.60 17.02
CA TYR A 80 -7.56 -19.58 16.35
C TYR A 80 -7.17 -21.01 16.76
N ALA A 81 -8.13 -21.93 16.79
CA ALA A 81 -7.90 -23.32 17.21
C ALA A 81 -6.72 -23.96 16.46
N GLY A 82 -5.74 -24.48 17.21
CA GLY A 82 -4.48 -25.05 16.69
C GLY A 82 -3.30 -24.07 16.62
N TRP A 83 -3.52 -22.76 16.79
CA TRP A 83 -2.45 -21.75 16.86
C TRP A 83 -2.02 -21.40 18.29
N GLU A 84 -2.74 -21.91 19.30
CA GLU A 84 -2.42 -21.75 20.72
C GLU A 84 -1.07 -22.39 21.08
N GLU A 85 -0.72 -23.48 20.39
CA GLU A 85 0.53 -24.22 20.60
C GLU A 85 1.77 -23.46 20.09
N ASN A 86 1.58 -22.44 19.25
CA ASN A 86 2.66 -21.61 18.70
C ASN A 86 3.03 -20.43 19.63
N ILE A 87 2.32 -20.25 20.74
CA ILE A 87 2.60 -19.21 21.74
C ILE A 87 3.21 -19.88 22.96
N HIS A 88 4.45 -19.52 23.26
CA HIS A 88 5.22 -20.15 24.34
C HIS A 88 5.62 -19.15 25.42
N SER A 89 5.39 -19.55 26.67
CA SER A 89 5.91 -18.91 27.87
C SER A 89 6.93 -19.84 28.54
N GLY A 90 8.21 -19.48 28.52
CA GLY A 90 9.27 -20.14 29.29
C GLY A 90 10.17 -21.13 28.56
N LEU A 91 10.19 -21.15 27.21
CA LEU A 91 10.82 -22.22 26.41
C LEU A 91 12.36 -22.33 26.56
N HIS A 92 13.02 -21.25 26.97
CA HIS A 92 14.47 -21.18 27.18
C HIS A 92 14.88 -20.67 28.57
N GLY A 93 13.96 -20.79 29.54
CA GLY A 93 14.09 -20.26 30.89
C GLY A 93 12.86 -19.42 31.28
N GLU A 94 12.68 -19.21 32.57
CA GLU A 94 11.49 -18.60 33.16
C GLU A 94 11.16 -17.17 32.68
N ASN A 95 12.09 -16.51 31.99
CA ASN A 95 12.01 -15.12 31.56
C ASN A 95 11.98 -14.94 30.03
N TYR A 96 11.72 -16.01 29.27
CA TYR A 96 11.67 -15.99 27.80
C TYR A 96 10.26 -16.29 27.28
N PHE A 97 9.71 -15.44 26.42
CA PHE A 97 8.38 -15.59 25.83
C PHE A 97 8.47 -15.44 24.32
N CYS A 98 7.76 -16.25 23.53
CA CYS A 98 7.82 -16.14 22.07
C CYS A 98 6.53 -16.57 21.36
N ILE A 99 6.37 -16.08 20.13
CA ILE A 99 5.33 -16.44 19.17
C ILE A 99 6.04 -17.01 17.95
N LEU A 100 5.70 -18.24 17.59
CA LEU A 100 6.25 -18.95 16.44
C LEU A 100 5.30 -18.91 15.24
N ASP A 101 5.85 -19.04 14.03
CA ASP A 101 5.07 -19.35 12.83
C ASP A 101 4.95 -20.86 12.58
N GLU A 102 4.23 -21.25 11.53
CA GLU A 102 4.02 -22.65 11.13
C GLU A 102 5.32 -23.40 10.81
N ASP A 103 6.39 -22.68 10.45
CA ASP A 103 7.72 -23.24 10.19
C ASP A 103 8.61 -23.26 11.46
N SER A 104 8.00 -23.04 12.64
CA SER A 104 8.66 -22.96 13.95
C SER A 104 9.74 -21.86 14.04
N GLN A 105 9.60 -20.78 13.26
CA GLN A 105 10.47 -19.60 13.33
C GLN A 105 9.87 -18.53 14.23
N GLU A 106 10.73 -17.81 14.96
CA GLU A 106 10.29 -16.75 15.88
C GLU A 106 9.79 -15.52 15.12
N ILE A 107 8.51 -15.21 15.30
CA ILE A 107 7.90 -13.97 14.79
C ILE A 107 8.18 -12.84 15.77
N LEU A 108 7.96 -13.09 17.06
CA LEU A 108 8.15 -12.14 18.15
C LEU A 108 8.66 -12.90 19.37
N SER A 109 9.76 -12.46 19.96
CA SER A 109 10.27 -12.97 21.23
C SER A 109 10.59 -11.85 22.20
N VAL A 110 10.45 -12.14 23.49
CA VAL A 110 10.62 -11.20 24.59
C VAL A 110 11.48 -11.86 25.65
N THR A 111 12.51 -11.14 26.09
CA THR A 111 13.39 -11.58 27.17
C THR A 111 13.44 -10.55 28.30
N LEU A 112 13.21 -11.01 29.53
CA LEU A 112 13.38 -10.24 30.76
C LEU A 112 14.69 -10.61 31.43
N ASP A 113 15.60 -9.66 31.63
CA ASP A 113 16.82 -9.91 32.39
C ASP A 113 16.68 -9.58 33.89
N ASN A 114 17.59 -10.12 34.71
CA ASN A 114 17.59 -9.91 36.15
C ASN A 114 17.95 -8.46 36.56
N ALA A 115 18.27 -7.59 35.58
CA ALA A 115 18.59 -6.19 35.77
C ALA A 115 17.40 -5.25 35.44
N GLY A 116 16.24 -5.80 35.06
CA GLY A 116 15.02 -5.04 34.74
C GLY A 116 14.95 -4.55 33.29
N ASN A 117 15.75 -5.13 32.40
CA ASN A 117 15.68 -4.84 30.98
C ASN A 117 14.69 -5.78 30.29
N TYR A 118 13.80 -5.20 29.51
CA TYR A 118 12.80 -5.89 28.70
C TYR A 118 13.18 -5.78 27.24
N THR A 119 13.64 -6.88 26.65
CA THR A 119 14.09 -6.89 25.25
C THR A 119 13.06 -7.55 24.36
N VAL A 120 12.54 -6.80 23.39
CA VAL A 120 11.63 -7.26 22.34
C VAL A 120 12.42 -7.53 21.08
N ASN A 121 12.30 -8.74 20.54
CA ASN A 121 12.91 -9.16 19.29
C ASN A 121 11.81 -9.51 18.28
N CYS A 122 11.87 -8.95 17.08
CA CYS A 122 10.91 -9.22 16.02
C CYS A 122 11.59 -9.18 14.65
N GLN A 123 11.79 -10.32 14.00
CA GLN A 123 12.29 -10.44 12.62
C GLN A 123 13.51 -9.55 12.28
N GLY A 124 14.54 -9.58 13.13
CA GLY A 124 15.77 -8.79 12.96
C GLY A 124 15.75 -7.38 13.55
N TYR A 125 14.61 -6.95 14.09
CA TYR A 125 14.50 -5.80 15.00
C TYR A 125 14.69 -6.25 16.45
N SER A 126 15.44 -5.48 17.24
CA SER A 126 15.67 -5.73 18.66
C SER A 126 15.65 -4.39 19.40
N GLU A 127 14.76 -4.27 20.37
CA GLU A 127 14.62 -3.07 21.21
C GLU A 127 14.62 -3.46 22.68
N THR A 128 15.42 -2.75 23.49
CA THR A 128 15.53 -3.00 24.93
C THR A 128 14.97 -1.81 25.71
N HIS A 129 13.92 -2.06 26.49
CA HIS A 129 13.31 -1.09 27.38
C HIS A 129 13.88 -1.25 28.80
N HIS A 130 14.33 -0.15 29.40
CA HIS A 130 14.81 -0.12 30.78
C HIS A 130 13.65 0.18 31.73
N LEU A 131 13.09 -0.85 32.36
CA LEU A 131 11.93 -0.72 33.26
C LEU A 131 12.42 -0.34 34.68
N THR A 132 12.99 0.85 34.86
CA THR A 132 13.37 1.37 36.18
C THR A 132 12.27 2.21 36.82
N MET A 133 12.05 2.03 38.13
CA MET A 133 11.10 2.79 38.94
C MET A 133 11.61 4.22 39.19
N ALA A 134 10.77 5.22 38.90
CA ALA A 134 11.08 6.62 39.15
C ALA A 134 11.23 6.93 40.66
N THR A 135 12.26 7.70 41.01
CA THR A 135 12.33 8.50 42.25
C THR A 135 12.81 9.93 41.94
N GLU A 136 12.28 10.86 42.73
CA GLU A 136 12.09 12.32 42.55
C GLU A 136 13.34 13.25 42.71
N PRO A 137 13.23 14.59 42.52
CA PRO A 137 14.32 15.48 42.10
C PRO A 137 15.14 16.10 43.24
N GLY A 138 16.40 16.47 42.96
CA GLY A 138 17.34 17.12 43.89
C GLY A 138 18.26 18.13 43.23
N VAL A 139 18.44 19.26 43.92
CA VAL A 139 19.05 20.55 43.54
C VAL A 139 20.58 20.56 43.64
N GLU A 140 21.27 21.33 42.78
CA GLU A 140 22.34 22.35 43.06
C GLU A 140 23.20 22.63 41.79
N ARG A 141 23.18 23.86 41.24
CA ARG A 141 24.17 24.98 41.35
C ARG A 141 25.54 24.66 40.69
N THR A 142 26.21 25.48 39.87
CA THR A 142 26.27 26.95 39.64
C THR A 142 27.22 27.26 38.44
N GLU A 143 27.25 28.54 38.03
CA GLU A 143 28.29 29.29 37.27
C GLU A 143 28.16 29.36 35.72
N HIS A 144 27.76 30.51 35.16
CA HIS A 144 28.57 31.62 34.58
C HIS A 144 29.19 31.27 33.20
N ALA A 145 29.21 32.09 32.13
CA ALA A 145 28.77 33.46 31.83
C ALA A 145 28.84 33.68 30.28
N GLU A 146 28.23 34.78 29.79
CA GLU A 146 28.54 35.55 28.55
C GLU A 146 28.48 34.83 27.18
N GLY A 147 27.79 35.27 26.13
CA GLY A 147 27.39 36.61 25.72
C GLY A 147 27.96 36.86 24.30
N ALA A 148 27.12 36.82 23.26
CA ALA A 148 27.35 37.57 22.02
C ALA A 148 26.08 37.54 21.13
N SER A 149 25.44 38.70 21.04
CA SER A 149 24.47 39.01 19.99
C SER A 149 25.17 39.11 18.64
N GLY A 150 24.57 38.52 17.61
CA GLY A 150 25.04 38.61 16.24
C GLY A 150 23.89 38.38 15.27
N THR A 151 23.02 39.39 15.14
CA THR A 151 22.12 39.51 13.99
C THR A 151 22.94 39.61 12.71
N PHE A 152 22.98 38.52 11.94
CA PHE A 152 23.37 38.56 10.53
C PHE A 152 22.15 38.28 9.67
N CYS A 153 21.69 39.32 8.97
CA CYS A 153 20.81 39.16 7.82
C CYS A 153 21.52 38.33 6.74
N LEU A 154 20.93 37.21 6.35
CA LEU A 154 21.37 36.38 5.23
C LEU A 154 21.10 37.10 3.90
N PRO A 155 22.04 37.11 2.94
CA PRO A 155 21.69 37.27 1.54
C PRO A 155 21.12 35.95 0.98
N ALA A 156 20.38 36.07 -0.11
CA ALA A 156 19.56 35.04 -0.72
C ALA A 156 20.29 33.72 -1.13
N THR A 157 19.56 32.62 -0.92
CA THR A 157 19.53 31.38 -1.74
C THR A 157 20.85 30.63 -1.95
N THR A 158 21.45 30.13 -0.88
CA THR A 158 22.37 28.98 -0.95
C THR A 158 21.84 27.87 -0.05
N ALA A 159 21.80 26.63 -0.55
CA ALA A 159 21.38 25.47 0.25
C ALA A 159 22.27 25.31 1.50
N PRO A 160 21.71 24.95 2.66
CA PRO A 160 22.47 24.70 3.88
C PRO A 160 23.61 23.69 3.61
N GLN A 161 24.82 24.02 4.03
CA GLN A 161 26.01 23.19 3.87
C GLN A 161 26.45 22.51 5.17
N THR A 162 26.02 23.03 6.32
CA THR A 162 26.36 22.50 7.64
C THR A 162 25.14 22.00 8.39
N ALA A 163 25.33 21.03 9.29
CA ALA A 163 24.25 20.54 10.16
C ALA A 163 23.61 21.66 11.00
N ALA A 164 24.39 22.67 11.38
CA ALA A 164 23.91 23.84 12.12
C ALA A 164 22.97 24.73 11.28
N GLU A 165 23.25 24.89 9.98
CA GLU A 165 22.38 25.64 9.07
C GLU A 165 21.06 24.89 8.82
N TYR A 166 21.10 23.56 8.65
CA TYR A 166 19.89 22.74 8.59
C TYR A 166 19.05 22.88 9.86
N ASP A 167 19.69 22.79 11.04
CA ASP A 167 19.01 22.92 12.31
C ASP A 167 18.35 24.30 12.49
N ALA A 168 18.99 25.36 12.01
CA ALA A 168 18.43 26.71 12.04
C ALA A 168 17.16 26.83 11.17
N VAL A 169 17.16 26.26 9.95
CA VAL A 169 15.99 26.24 9.06
C VAL A 169 14.84 25.46 9.69
N TRP A 170 15.13 24.28 10.24
CA TRP A 170 14.10 23.44 10.87
C TRP A 170 13.53 24.06 12.14
N SER A 171 14.38 24.68 12.97
CA SER A 171 13.96 25.39 14.17
C SER A 171 13.13 26.64 13.85
N ALA A 172 13.37 27.30 12.71
CA ALA A 172 12.52 28.38 12.24
C ALA A 172 11.15 27.87 11.80
N TRP A 173 11.10 26.80 11.00
CA TRP A 173 9.86 26.18 10.54
C TRP A 173 8.98 25.64 11.68
N GLN A 174 9.60 25.03 12.70
CA GLN A 174 8.90 24.56 13.90
C GLN A 174 8.31 25.72 14.71
N ARG A 175 9.02 26.84 14.84
CA ARG A 175 8.51 28.03 15.55
C ARG A 175 7.38 28.72 14.79
N ALA A 176 7.35 28.59 13.46
CA ALA A 176 6.28 29.11 12.62
C ALA A 176 5.05 28.17 12.54
N ALA A 177 4.87 27.25 13.49
CA ALA A 177 3.75 26.32 13.53
C ALA A 177 2.41 27.04 13.76
N PRO A 178 1.39 26.81 12.91
CA PRO A 178 0.01 27.15 13.21
C PRO A 178 -0.51 26.42 14.46
N GLU A 179 -1.62 26.91 15.01
CA GLU A 179 -2.30 26.25 16.12
C GLU A 179 -2.66 24.80 15.74
N GLY A 180 -2.35 23.85 16.61
CA GLY A 180 -2.56 22.42 16.38
C GLY A 180 -1.42 21.68 15.70
N GLU A 181 -0.52 22.35 14.97
CA GLU A 181 0.59 21.70 14.25
C GLU A 181 1.88 21.57 15.06
N ALA A 182 2.01 22.29 16.17
CA ALA A 182 3.28 22.42 16.90
C ALA A 182 3.92 21.07 17.31
N ARG A 183 3.10 20.11 17.79
CA ARG A 183 3.58 18.77 18.16
C ARG A 183 4.02 17.97 16.93
N GLY A 184 3.25 18.05 15.85
CA GLY A 184 3.56 17.41 14.57
C GLY A 184 4.87 17.94 13.98
N ARG A 185 5.01 19.26 13.87
CA ARG A 185 6.25 19.88 13.39
C ARG A 185 7.45 19.53 14.26
N ALA A 186 7.30 19.50 15.58
CA ALA A 186 8.37 19.09 16.48
C ALA A 186 8.80 17.62 16.25
N ALA A 187 7.86 16.71 16.00
CA ALA A 187 8.15 15.32 15.66
C ALA A 187 8.92 15.22 14.33
N VAL A 188 8.48 15.93 13.28
CA VAL A 188 9.19 15.94 11.99
C VAL A 188 10.60 16.51 12.11
N VAL A 189 10.79 17.62 12.84
CA VAL A 189 12.14 18.16 13.09
C VAL A 189 13.02 17.17 13.84
N ARG A 190 12.48 16.46 14.83
CA ARG A 190 13.21 15.40 15.54
C ARG A 190 13.64 14.29 14.57
N GLU A 191 12.74 13.83 13.70
CA GLU A 191 13.08 12.80 12.70
C GLU A 191 14.13 13.29 11.71
N MET A 192 14.02 14.52 11.19
CA MET A 192 15.04 15.09 10.30
C MET A 192 16.42 15.19 10.97
N ARG A 193 16.46 15.56 12.26
CA ARG A 193 17.70 15.56 13.06
C ARG A 193 18.25 14.15 13.25
N ASN A 194 17.38 13.17 13.52
CA ASN A 194 17.79 11.78 13.64
C ASN A 194 18.41 11.30 12.32
N CYS A 195 17.76 11.53 11.18
CA CYS A 195 18.27 11.19 9.85
C CYS A 195 19.67 11.77 9.60
N LEU A 196 19.94 13.03 9.95
CA LEU A 196 21.28 13.62 9.82
C LEU A 196 22.31 12.99 10.75
N LYS A 197 21.92 12.62 11.98
CA LYS A 197 22.85 12.06 12.98
C LYS A 197 23.22 10.60 12.69
N ASN A 198 22.26 9.78 12.31
CA ASN A 198 22.44 8.35 12.11
C ASN A 198 22.64 7.96 10.63
N GLY A 199 22.51 8.91 9.70
CA GLY A 199 22.62 8.65 8.26
C GLY A 199 21.45 7.86 7.68
N ASN A 200 20.30 7.79 8.37
CA ASN A 200 19.13 7.06 7.88
C ASN A 200 18.67 7.67 6.54
N PRO A 201 18.58 6.87 5.46
CA PRO A 201 18.21 7.35 4.14
C PRO A 201 16.70 7.51 3.96
N VAL A 202 15.89 7.12 4.94
CA VAL A 202 14.42 7.20 4.89
C VAL A 202 13.92 8.31 5.79
N LEU A 203 13.12 9.22 5.23
CA LEU A 203 12.38 10.23 5.98
C LEU A 203 10.88 10.01 5.79
N ASN A 204 10.17 9.76 6.89
CA ASN A 204 8.72 9.78 6.94
C ASN A 204 8.28 10.97 7.78
N VAL A 205 7.48 11.86 7.21
CA VAL A 205 7.00 13.07 7.93
C VAL A 205 5.78 12.80 8.81
N GLY A 206 5.22 11.59 8.78
CA GLY A 206 4.07 11.18 9.58
C GLY A 206 2.77 11.90 9.23
N GLU A 207 1.68 11.48 9.86
CA GLU A 207 0.34 12.05 9.69
C GLU A 207 0.09 13.03 10.84
N SER A 208 0.24 14.33 10.58
CA SER A 208 0.15 15.35 11.64
C SER A 208 -0.61 16.59 11.20
N GLY A 209 -1.41 16.48 10.13
CA GLY A 209 -2.18 17.58 9.58
C GLY A 209 -1.32 18.75 9.10
N LEU A 210 -0.06 18.50 8.74
CA LEU A 210 0.91 19.51 8.34
C LEU A 210 0.41 20.31 7.14
N THR A 211 0.52 21.63 7.20
CA THR A 211 0.16 22.52 6.07
C THR A 211 1.35 22.90 5.19
N THR A 212 2.57 22.80 5.73
CA THR A 212 3.82 23.09 5.02
C THR A 212 4.92 22.13 5.46
N LEU A 213 5.98 22.03 4.68
CA LEU A 213 7.26 21.39 5.05
C LEU A 213 8.37 22.46 5.05
N PRO A 214 9.50 22.22 5.75
CA PRO A 214 10.63 23.15 5.70
C PRO A 214 11.24 23.20 4.29
N ASP A 215 11.84 24.34 3.95
CA ASP A 215 12.41 24.60 2.61
C ASP A 215 13.53 23.63 2.22
N HIS A 216 14.21 23.05 3.21
CA HIS A 216 15.31 22.12 3.03
C HIS A 216 15.10 20.83 3.82
N LEU A 217 15.06 19.72 3.09
CA LEU A 217 15.05 18.36 3.65
C LEU A 217 16.50 17.84 3.79
N PRO A 218 16.76 16.83 4.64
CA PRO A 218 18.09 16.25 4.77
C PRO A 218 18.60 15.76 3.40
N PRO A 219 19.83 16.12 2.98
CA PRO A 219 20.27 15.98 1.60
C PRO A 219 20.61 14.53 1.19
N HIS A 220 20.85 13.65 2.16
CA HIS A 220 21.27 12.26 1.95
C HIS A 220 20.13 11.26 1.86
N ILE A 221 18.87 11.71 2.01
CA ILE A 221 17.73 10.78 1.96
C ILE A 221 17.51 10.24 0.54
N THR A 222 17.19 8.96 0.46
CA THR A 222 16.84 8.27 -0.78
C THR A 222 15.34 7.99 -0.86
N THR A 223 14.65 7.92 0.28
CA THR A 223 13.21 7.65 0.34
C THR A 223 12.52 8.72 1.17
N LEU A 224 11.50 9.36 0.59
CA LEU A 224 10.67 10.36 1.25
C LEU A 224 9.21 9.90 1.23
N VAL A 225 8.62 9.78 2.42
CA VAL A 225 7.23 9.38 2.62
C VAL A 225 6.46 10.53 3.27
N ILE A 226 5.40 10.95 2.59
CA ILE A 226 4.53 12.05 2.98
C ILE A 226 3.09 11.53 3.01
N PRO A 227 2.67 10.88 4.10
CA PRO A 227 1.31 10.38 4.24
C PRO A 227 0.34 11.50 4.60
N ASP A 228 -0.93 11.17 4.70
CA ASP A 228 -2.10 12.04 4.87
C ASP A 228 -1.86 13.32 5.70
N ASN A 229 -1.73 14.44 5.00
CA ASN A 229 -1.51 15.78 5.58
C ASN A 229 -2.29 16.83 4.77
N ASN A 230 -2.15 18.11 5.12
CA ASN A 230 -2.83 19.22 4.45
C ASN A 230 -1.86 20.06 3.61
N LEU A 231 -0.82 19.44 3.05
CA LEU A 231 0.21 20.16 2.30
C LEU A 231 -0.37 20.72 1.00
N THR A 232 -0.08 21.98 0.74
CA THR A 232 -0.45 22.68 -0.51
C THR A 232 0.72 22.84 -1.47
N SER A 233 1.94 22.60 -1.00
CA SER A 233 3.17 22.60 -1.80
C SER A 233 4.23 21.71 -1.17
N LEU A 234 5.16 21.20 -1.99
CA LEU A 234 6.37 20.52 -1.51
C LEU A 234 7.61 21.41 -1.73
N PRO A 235 8.62 21.33 -0.84
CA PRO A 235 9.89 22.02 -1.00
C PRO A 235 10.72 21.39 -2.13
N ALA A 236 11.90 21.96 -2.39
CA ALA A 236 12.85 21.36 -3.31
C ALA A 236 13.25 19.95 -2.84
N LEU A 237 13.13 18.97 -3.73
CA LEU A 237 13.44 17.58 -3.42
C LEU A 237 14.97 17.35 -3.39
N PRO A 238 15.49 16.53 -2.47
CA PRO A 238 16.90 16.16 -2.44
C PRO A 238 17.35 15.51 -3.76
N ALA A 239 18.52 15.89 -4.26
CA ALA A 239 19.03 15.41 -5.55
C ALA A 239 19.28 13.89 -5.58
N GLY A 240 19.58 13.28 -4.43
CA GLY A 240 19.80 11.84 -4.27
C GLY A 240 18.54 11.00 -4.09
N LEU A 241 17.35 11.60 -4.11
CA LEU A 241 16.09 10.90 -3.87
C LEU A 241 15.81 9.87 -4.97
N GLN A 242 15.48 8.64 -4.56
CA GLN A 242 15.18 7.51 -5.44
C GLN A 242 13.70 7.11 -5.38
N GLU A 243 13.06 7.31 -4.23
CA GLU A 243 11.66 6.96 -4.00
C GLU A 243 10.91 8.14 -3.33
N LEU A 244 9.78 8.51 -3.93
CA LEU A 244 8.89 9.53 -3.41
C LEU A 244 7.48 8.95 -3.28
N ILE A 245 6.96 8.91 -2.06
CA ILE A 245 5.59 8.51 -1.74
C ILE A 245 4.86 9.69 -1.13
N VAL A 246 3.78 10.13 -1.76
CA VAL A 246 2.92 11.22 -1.28
C VAL A 246 1.46 10.76 -1.33
N ALA A 247 0.79 10.76 -0.19
CA ALA A 247 -0.58 10.26 -0.05
C ALA A 247 -1.47 11.32 0.61
N GLY A 248 -2.70 11.47 0.13
CA GLY A 248 -3.75 12.20 0.87
C GLY A 248 -3.35 13.62 1.26
N ASN A 249 -3.00 14.46 0.28
CA ASN A 249 -2.61 15.85 0.50
C ASN A 249 -3.40 16.79 -0.43
N GLN A 250 -3.17 18.09 -0.32
CA GLN A 250 -3.87 19.12 -1.12
C GLN A 250 -2.95 19.73 -2.18
N LEU A 251 -2.04 18.93 -2.75
CA LEU A 251 -1.06 19.40 -3.74
C LEU A 251 -1.71 19.63 -5.11
N PRO A 252 -1.71 20.87 -5.65
CA PRO A 252 -2.18 21.14 -7.01
C PRO A 252 -1.11 20.83 -8.06
N SER A 253 0.16 20.81 -7.65
CA SER A 253 1.33 20.54 -8.51
C SER A 253 2.50 19.98 -7.70
N LEU A 254 3.48 19.39 -8.39
CA LEU A 254 4.75 18.94 -7.80
C LEU A 254 5.92 19.84 -8.20
N PRO A 255 6.97 19.91 -7.37
CA PRO A 255 8.25 20.50 -7.76
C PRO A 255 8.96 19.65 -8.84
N ALA A 256 10.07 20.18 -9.36
CA ALA A 256 10.92 19.42 -10.28
C ALA A 256 11.42 18.12 -9.62
N LEU A 257 11.31 17.01 -10.35
CA LEU A 257 11.70 15.70 -9.86
C LEU A 257 13.22 15.50 -10.01
N PRO A 258 13.88 14.87 -9.03
CA PRO A 258 15.31 14.58 -9.11
C PRO A 258 15.60 13.55 -10.20
N LEU A 259 16.71 13.71 -10.90
CA LEU A 259 17.10 12.87 -12.04
C LEU A 259 17.30 11.39 -11.66
N GLY A 260 17.67 11.13 -10.40
CA GLY A 260 17.90 9.80 -9.85
C GLY A 260 16.63 9.05 -9.40
N LEU A 261 15.45 9.67 -9.50
CA LEU A 261 14.21 9.07 -9.02
C LEU A 261 13.84 7.82 -9.83
N ARG A 262 13.57 6.72 -9.12
CA ARG A 262 13.20 5.42 -9.68
C ARG A 262 11.73 5.08 -9.47
N GLU A 263 11.17 5.48 -8.32
CA GLU A 263 9.79 5.20 -7.96
C GLU A 263 9.06 6.47 -7.53
N LEU A 264 7.94 6.75 -8.17
CA LEU A 264 7.07 7.88 -7.85
C LEU A 264 5.66 7.37 -7.56
N SER A 265 5.20 7.53 -6.33
CA SER A 265 3.85 7.19 -5.90
C SER A 265 3.16 8.41 -5.32
N ILE A 266 2.17 8.95 -6.02
CA ILE A 266 1.41 10.12 -5.58
C ILE A 266 -0.09 9.85 -5.76
N TYR A 267 -0.83 9.78 -4.67
CA TYR A 267 -2.25 9.47 -4.73
C TYR A 267 -3.06 10.30 -3.75
N GLY A 268 -4.34 10.46 -4.04
CA GLY A 268 -5.24 11.26 -3.21
C GLY A 268 -4.84 12.73 -3.13
N ASN A 269 -4.41 13.32 -4.24
CA ASN A 269 -4.08 14.75 -4.35
C ASN A 269 -4.88 15.41 -5.49
N PRO A 270 -5.18 16.71 -5.43
CA PRO A 270 -5.85 17.42 -6.52
C PRO A 270 -4.90 17.77 -7.69
N LEU A 271 -3.92 16.92 -8.01
CA LEU A 271 -2.97 17.16 -9.11
C LEU A 271 -3.69 17.15 -10.45
N THR A 272 -3.49 18.21 -11.25
CA THR A 272 -4.05 18.32 -12.60
C THR A 272 -3.06 17.96 -13.71
N SER A 273 -1.76 18.00 -13.38
CA SER A 273 -0.65 17.64 -14.26
C SER A 273 0.56 17.12 -13.47
N LEU A 274 1.47 16.41 -14.15
CA LEU A 274 2.75 15.98 -13.60
C LEU A 274 3.89 16.78 -14.27
N PRO A 275 5.00 17.06 -13.53
CA PRO A 275 6.21 17.63 -14.10
C PRO A 275 6.89 16.63 -15.05
N ALA A 276 7.96 17.07 -15.73
CA ALA A 276 8.77 16.18 -16.55
C ALA A 276 9.30 14.98 -15.73
N LEU A 277 9.09 13.77 -16.26
CA LEU A 277 9.50 12.54 -15.60
C LEU A 277 10.99 12.27 -15.86
N PRO A 278 11.76 11.85 -14.84
CA PRO A 278 13.16 11.50 -15.02
C PRO A 278 13.29 10.23 -15.86
N SER A 279 14.33 10.17 -16.70
CA SER A 279 14.55 9.06 -17.63
C SER A 279 14.77 7.70 -16.94
N GLY A 280 15.24 7.72 -15.69
CA GLY A 280 15.48 6.53 -14.87
C GLY A 280 14.26 5.98 -14.13
N LEU A 281 13.08 6.61 -14.26
CA LEU A 281 11.89 6.18 -13.54
C LEU A 281 11.42 4.80 -14.01
N CYS A 282 11.27 3.87 -13.07
CA CYS A 282 10.84 2.50 -13.31
C CYS A 282 9.38 2.26 -12.96
N LYS A 283 8.85 2.97 -11.95
CA LYS A 283 7.46 2.84 -11.51
C LYS A 283 6.83 4.22 -11.31
N LEU A 284 5.62 4.38 -11.86
CA LEU A 284 4.81 5.56 -11.69
C LEU A 284 3.40 5.16 -11.23
N SER A 285 3.05 5.58 -10.02
CA SER A 285 1.70 5.47 -9.47
C SER A 285 1.16 6.86 -9.19
N ALA A 286 0.24 7.34 -10.01
CA ALA A 286 -0.41 8.64 -9.89
C ALA A 286 -1.95 8.51 -9.80
N PHE A 287 -2.45 7.46 -9.16
CA PHE A 287 -3.88 7.15 -9.10
C PHE A 287 -4.64 8.06 -8.14
N GLY A 288 -5.95 8.26 -8.35
CA GLY A 288 -6.77 9.06 -7.44
C GLY A 288 -6.37 10.53 -7.41
N ASN A 289 -6.07 11.10 -8.58
CA ASN A 289 -5.78 12.52 -8.75
C ASN A 289 -6.81 13.16 -9.72
N GLN A 290 -6.54 14.37 -10.21
CA GLN A 290 -7.36 15.07 -11.20
C GLN A 290 -6.60 15.25 -12.53
N LEU A 291 -5.70 14.32 -12.85
CA LEU A 291 -4.84 14.43 -14.04
C LEU A 291 -5.68 14.42 -15.29
N THR A 292 -5.46 15.43 -16.15
CA THR A 292 -6.13 15.54 -17.45
C THR A 292 -5.25 15.05 -18.60
N SER A 293 -3.94 15.03 -18.39
CA SER A 293 -2.94 14.51 -19.32
C SER A 293 -1.72 13.99 -18.56
N LEU A 294 -0.87 13.22 -19.26
CA LEU A 294 0.42 12.76 -18.75
C LEU A 294 1.56 13.34 -19.61
N PRO A 295 2.72 13.62 -19.00
CA PRO A 295 3.95 13.95 -19.73
C PRO A 295 4.45 12.73 -20.52
N ALA A 296 5.49 12.94 -21.34
CA ALA A 296 6.16 11.85 -22.02
C ALA A 296 6.68 10.80 -21.01
N LEU A 297 6.38 9.54 -21.27
CA LEU A 297 6.77 8.44 -20.40
C LEU A 297 8.24 8.04 -20.65
N PRO A 298 9.02 7.77 -19.60
CA PRO A 298 10.40 7.33 -19.74
C PRO A 298 10.46 5.91 -20.31
N GLN A 299 11.46 5.64 -21.15
CA GLN A 299 11.60 4.35 -21.84
C GLN A 299 11.84 3.17 -20.88
N GLY A 300 12.38 3.44 -19.68
CA GLY A 300 12.63 2.44 -18.65
C GLY A 300 11.43 2.07 -17.78
N LEU A 301 10.26 2.70 -17.98
CA LEU A 301 9.08 2.49 -17.15
C LEU A 301 8.54 1.06 -17.31
N ARG A 302 8.33 0.38 -16.19
CA ARG A 302 7.82 -1.00 -16.11
C ARG A 302 6.37 -1.06 -15.64
N GLU A 303 6.00 -0.18 -14.72
CA GLU A 303 4.66 -0.16 -14.13
C GLU A 303 4.08 1.27 -14.19
N LEU A 304 2.87 1.38 -14.72
CA LEU A 304 2.12 2.62 -14.81
C LEU A 304 0.73 2.44 -14.21
N SER A 305 0.47 3.15 -13.12
CA SER A 305 -0.83 3.24 -12.47
C SER A 305 -1.32 4.68 -12.49
N VAL A 306 -2.37 4.97 -13.24
CA VAL A 306 -2.96 6.31 -13.42
C VAL A 306 -4.48 6.26 -13.36
N SER A 307 -5.01 5.26 -12.64
CA SER A 307 -6.43 5.06 -12.44
C SER A 307 -7.07 6.20 -11.65
N ASP A 308 -8.40 6.31 -11.70
CA ASP A 308 -9.17 7.31 -10.95
C ASP A 308 -8.66 8.74 -11.22
N ASN A 309 -8.64 9.10 -12.51
CA ASN A 309 -8.21 10.40 -13.00
C ASN A 309 -9.19 10.91 -14.07
N GLN A 310 -8.85 11.99 -14.77
CA GLN A 310 -9.67 12.59 -15.83
C GLN A 310 -8.96 12.52 -17.19
N LEU A 311 -8.15 11.49 -17.42
CA LEU A 311 -7.35 11.37 -18.65
C LEU A 311 -8.26 11.16 -19.86
N ALA A 312 -8.11 12.05 -20.85
CA ALA A 312 -8.76 11.94 -22.15
C ALA A 312 -7.93 11.13 -23.17
N SER A 313 -6.65 10.89 -22.88
CA SER A 313 -5.75 10.09 -23.71
C SER A 313 -4.53 9.63 -22.91
N LEU A 314 -3.88 8.56 -23.34
CA LEU A 314 -2.56 8.17 -22.86
C LEU A 314 -1.47 8.54 -23.89
N PRO A 315 -0.27 8.94 -23.45
CA PRO A 315 0.89 9.12 -24.33
C PRO A 315 1.36 7.77 -24.90
N ALA A 316 2.34 7.81 -25.80
CA ALA A 316 2.97 6.59 -26.30
C ALA A 316 3.54 5.76 -25.13
N LEU A 317 3.18 4.48 -25.09
CA LEU A 317 3.61 3.57 -24.04
C LEU A 317 5.04 3.10 -24.31
N PRO A 318 5.91 3.05 -23.29
CA PRO A 318 7.27 2.56 -23.46
C PRO A 318 7.27 1.05 -23.74
N SER A 319 8.20 0.60 -24.59
CA SER A 319 8.25 -0.81 -25.03
C SER A 319 8.50 -1.79 -23.88
N GLY A 320 9.10 -1.31 -22.78
CA GLY A 320 9.41 -2.10 -21.60
C GLY A 320 8.27 -2.21 -20.57
N LEU A 321 7.11 -1.59 -20.80
CA LEU A 321 6.01 -1.59 -19.85
C LEU A 321 5.39 -2.98 -19.69
N CYS A 322 5.29 -3.45 -18.45
CA CYS A 322 4.74 -4.76 -18.11
C CYS A 322 3.32 -4.67 -17.54
N LYS A 323 2.99 -3.57 -16.84
CA LYS A 323 1.68 -3.36 -16.21
C LYS A 323 1.13 -1.98 -16.52
N LEU A 324 -0.13 -1.94 -16.94
CA LEU A 324 -0.88 -0.71 -17.18
C LEU A 324 -2.22 -0.75 -16.45
N TRP A 325 -2.39 0.12 -15.48
CA TRP A 325 -3.66 0.37 -14.80
C TRP A 325 -4.10 1.82 -15.06
N ALA A 326 -5.18 1.99 -15.80
CA ALA A 326 -5.77 3.26 -16.17
C ALA A 326 -7.30 3.19 -16.11
N TYR A 327 -7.83 2.43 -15.14
CA TYR A 327 -9.28 2.30 -14.94
C TYR A 327 -9.88 3.60 -14.38
N ASN A 328 -11.20 3.77 -14.52
CA ASN A 328 -11.93 4.96 -14.07
C ASN A 328 -11.31 6.27 -14.59
N ASN A 329 -11.29 6.40 -15.92
CA ASN A 329 -10.81 7.57 -16.65
C ASN A 329 -11.82 7.92 -17.76
N ARG A 330 -11.43 8.78 -18.71
CA ARG A 330 -12.28 9.19 -19.83
C ARG A 330 -11.68 8.80 -21.19
N LEU A 331 -10.97 7.67 -21.24
CA LEU A 331 -10.23 7.25 -22.42
C LEU A 331 -11.19 6.81 -23.55
N PRO A 332 -11.18 7.48 -24.72
CA PRO A 332 -11.95 7.05 -25.89
C PRO A 332 -11.22 5.97 -26.70
N SER A 333 -9.91 5.82 -26.50
CA SER A 333 -9.06 4.83 -27.18
C SER A 333 -7.77 4.61 -26.39
N LEU A 334 -7.09 3.50 -26.67
CA LEU A 334 -5.74 3.24 -26.16
C LEU A 334 -4.69 3.40 -27.28
N PRO A 335 -3.46 3.83 -26.97
CA PRO A 335 -2.33 3.75 -27.88
C PRO A 335 -1.94 2.28 -28.14
N ALA A 336 -0.99 2.06 -29.06
CA ALA A 336 -0.44 0.72 -29.29
C ALA A 336 0.12 0.14 -27.99
N LEU A 337 -0.26 -1.11 -27.69
CA LEU A 337 0.19 -1.80 -26.48
C LEU A 337 1.61 -2.36 -26.69
N PRO A 338 2.49 -2.24 -25.69
CA PRO A 338 3.82 -2.80 -25.77
C PRO A 338 3.78 -4.33 -25.75
N THR A 339 4.69 -4.96 -26.49
CA THR A 339 4.73 -6.41 -26.69
C THR A 339 4.96 -7.19 -25.39
N GLY A 340 5.62 -6.58 -24.40
CA GLY A 340 5.90 -7.15 -23.08
C GLY A 340 4.81 -6.95 -22.03
N LEU A 341 3.67 -6.35 -22.38
CA LEU A 341 2.59 -6.09 -21.41
C LEU A 341 1.96 -7.41 -20.93
N GLN A 342 1.89 -7.56 -19.61
CA GLN A 342 1.35 -8.73 -18.92
C GLN A 342 -0.03 -8.43 -18.31
N GLU A 343 -0.22 -7.23 -17.77
CA GLU A 343 -1.47 -6.82 -17.13
C GLU A 343 -2.01 -5.53 -17.75
N LEU A 344 -3.28 -5.56 -18.14
CA LEU A 344 -4.01 -4.41 -18.66
C LEU A 344 -5.33 -4.23 -17.90
N SER A 345 -5.44 -3.14 -17.15
CA SER A 345 -6.67 -2.71 -16.48
C SER A 345 -7.11 -1.35 -16.99
N VAL A 346 -8.23 -1.32 -17.71
CA VAL A 346 -8.82 -0.13 -18.36
C VAL A 346 -10.32 -0.09 -18.16
N SER A 347 -10.82 -0.71 -17.09
CA SER A 347 -12.23 -0.69 -16.71
C SER A 347 -12.75 0.74 -16.53
N ASP A 348 -14.06 0.94 -16.65
CA ASP A 348 -14.73 2.23 -16.41
C ASP A 348 -14.13 3.36 -17.26
N ASN A 349 -14.13 3.14 -18.58
CA ASN A 349 -13.68 4.09 -19.59
C ASN A 349 -14.71 4.17 -20.73
N LEU A 350 -14.35 4.82 -21.85
CA LEU A 350 -15.24 5.03 -23.00
C LEU A 350 -14.78 4.26 -24.24
N LEU A 351 -14.03 3.16 -24.06
CA LEU A 351 -13.37 2.43 -25.15
C LEU A 351 -14.41 1.71 -26.04
N PRO A 352 -14.51 2.03 -27.35
CA PRO A 352 -15.35 1.29 -28.29
C PRO A 352 -14.68 0.00 -28.78
N SER A 353 -13.36 -0.07 -28.70
CA SER A 353 -12.53 -1.20 -29.11
C SER A 353 -11.20 -1.19 -28.37
N LEU A 354 -10.54 -2.35 -28.31
CA LEU A 354 -9.15 -2.48 -27.85
C LEU A 354 -8.19 -2.58 -29.06
N PRO A 355 -6.96 -2.07 -28.94
CA PRO A 355 -5.90 -2.36 -29.90
C PRO A 355 -5.50 -3.85 -29.86
N ALA A 356 -4.63 -4.27 -30.77
CA ALA A 356 -4.12 -5.65 -30.78
C ALA A 356 -3.49 -6.01 -29.42
N LEU A 357 -3.97 -7.09 -28.83
CA LEU A 357 -3.50 -7.56 -27.53
C LEU A 357 -2.12 -8.22 -27.68
N PRO A 358 -1.15 -7.90 -26.81
CA PRO A 358 0.17 -8.51 -26.87
C PRO A 358 0.12 -9.98 -26.46
N SER A 359 0.97 -10.81 -27.06
CA SER A 359 0.98 -12.27 -26.84
C SER A 359 1.29 -12.69 -25.40
N GLY A 360 1.99 -11.83 -24.65
CA GLY A 360 2.36 -12.06 -23.25
C GLY A 360 1.31 -11.63 -22.22
N LEU A 361 0.17 -11.07 -22.66
CA LEU A 361 -0.87 -10.60 -21.74
C LEU A 361 -1.52 -11.78 -21.01
N CYS A 362 -1.48 -11.74 -19.68
CA CYS A 362 -2.08 -12.76 -18.82
C CYS A 362 -3.38 -12.27 -18.16
N LYS A 363 -3.56 -10.96 -17.98
CA LYS A 363 -4.76 -10.36 -17.37
C LYS A 363 -5.32 -9.22 -18.19
N LEU A 364 -6.61 -9.27 -18.48
CA LEU A 364 -7.35 -8.22 -19.15
C LEU A 364 -8.62 -7.86 -18.37
N TRP A 365 -8.63 -6.66 -17.81
CA TRP A 365 -9.80 -6.07 -17.15
C TRP A 365 -10.24 -4.81 -17.90
N ALA A 366 -11.39 -4.87 -18.56
CA ALA A 366 -11.98 -3.79 -19.34
C ALA A 366 -13.49 -3.71 -19.12
N THR A 367 -13.91 -3.87 -17.87
CA THR A 367 -15.32 -3.78 -17.44
C THR A 367 -15.89 -2.38 -17.72
N ASN A 368 -17.20 -2.24 -17.91
CA ASN A 368 -17.89 -0.96 -18.06
C ASN A 368 -17.25 -0.05 -19.11
N ASN A 369 -17.13 -0.56 -20.32
CA ASN A 369 -16.67 0.18 -21.50
C ASN A 369 -17.75 0.16 -22.58
N ARG A 370 -17.39 0.50 -23.82
CA ARG A 370 -18.30 0.47 -24.98
C ARG A 370 -17.86 -0.56 -26.02
N LEU A 371 -17.15 -1.61 -25.60
CA LEU A 371 -16.57 -2.61 -26.49
C LEU A 371 -17.67 -3.35 -27.24
N THR A 372 -17.63 -3.30 -28.58
CA THR A 372 -18.57 -4.04 -29.44
C THR A 372 -18.04 -5.41 -29.87
N SER A 373 -16.72 -5.56 -29.85
CA SER A 373 -16.01 -6.80 -30.22
C SER A 373 -14.64 -6.86 -29.53
N LEU A 374 -14.07 -8.07 -29.46
CA LEU A 374 -12.69 -8.30 -29.05
C LEU A 374 -11.90 -8.89 -30.22
N SER A 375 -10.62 -8.52 -30.32
CA SER A 375 -9.66 -9.18 -31.22
C SER A 375 -9.32 -10.59 -30.71
N ALA A 376 -8.49 -11.32 -31.47
CA ALA A 376 -7.93 -12.59 -31.00
C ALA A 376 -7.29 -12.42 -29.61
N LEU A 377 -7.62 -13.35 -28.71
CA LEU A 377 -7.10 -13.36 -27.34
C LEU A 377 -5.72 -14.02 -27.32
N PRO A 378 -4.79 -13.53 -26.49
CA PRO A 378 -3.48 -14.14 -26.36
C PRO A 378 -3.59 -15.51 -25.70
N PRO A 379 -2.76 -16.50 -26.11
CA PRO A 379 -2.86 -17.88 -25.64
C PRO A 379 -2.57 -18.04 -24.14
N GLY A 380 -1.82 -17.11 -23.54
CA GLY A 380 -1.47 -17.10 -22.12
C GLY A 380 -2.45 -16.34 -21.21
N LEU A 381 -3.58 -15.85 -21.74
CA LEU A 381 -4.57 -15.12 -20.94
C LEU A 381 -5.22 -16.04 -19.91
N ARG A 382 -5.19 -15.64 -18.64
CA ARG A 382 -5.80 -16.35 -17.51
C ARG A 382 -7.09 -15.68 -17.03
N GLU A 383 -7.11 -14.35 -17.05
CA GLU A 383 -8.25 -13.56 -16.59
C GLU A 383 -8.78 -12.67 -17.72
N LEU A 384 -10.07 -12.84 -18.05
CA LEU A 384 -10.78 -12.00 -19.00
C LEU A 384 -12.05 -11.43 -18.34
N ILE A 385 -11.96 -10.18 -17.90
CA ILE A 385 -13.06 -9.47 -17.25
C ILE A 385 -13.48 -8.29 -18.13
N VAL A 386 -14.58 -8.45 -18.85
CA VAL A 386 -15.13 -7.48 -19.83
C VAL A 386 -16.64 -7.29 -19.64
N SER A 387 -17.10 -7.39 -18.40
CA SER A 387 -18.52 -7.21 -18.05
C SER A 387 -18.99 -5.77 -18.33
N GLY A 388 -20.29 -5.55 -18.55
CA GLY A 388 -20.83 -4.20 -18.77
C GLY A 388 -20.36 -3.56 -20.09
N ASN A 389 -20.29 -4.35 -21.16
CA ASN A 389 -19.90 -3.89 -22.50
C ASN A 389 -21.05 -4.12 -23.51
N LEU A 390 -20.76 -3.93 -24.79
CA LEU A 390 -21.72 -4.09 -25.90
C LEU A 390 -21.38 -5.30 -26.78
N LEU A 391 -20.67 -6.29 -26.24
CA LEU A 391 -20.18 -7.45 -27.00
C LEU A 391 -21.35 -8.31 -27.48
N THR A 392 -21.36 -8.63 -28.78
CA THR A 392 -22.35 -9.53 -29.39
C THR A 392 -21.84 -10.97 -29.52
N SER A 393 -20.52 -11.14 -29.53
CA SER A 393 -19.84 -12.43 -29.60
C SER A 393 -18.46 -12.34 -28.95
N LEU A 394 -17.91 -13.49 -28.56
CA LEU A 394 -16.54 -13.61 -28.09
C LEU A 394 -15.69 -14.36 -29.14
N PRO A 395 -14.39 -14.04 -29.28
CA PRO A 395 -13.44 -14.85 -30.02
C PRO A 395 -13.22 -16.22 -29.32
N ALA A 396 -12.44 -17.10 -29.94
CA ALA A 396 -12.02 -18.34 -29.30
C ALA A 396 -11.29 -18.05 -27.98
N LEU A 397 -11.67 -18.76 -26.92
CA LEU A 397 -11.07 -18.60 -25.61
C LEU A 397 -9.75 -19.38 -25.53
N PRO A 398 -8.72 -18.83 -24.87
CA PRO A 398 -7.46 -19.55 -24.68
C PRO A 398 -7.64 -20.73 -23.73
N PRO A 399 -6.89 -21.83 -23.93
CA PRO A 399 -7.05 -23.05 -23.15
C PRO A 399 -6.70 -22.91 -21.66
N GLY A 400 -5.86 -21.93 -21.31
CA GLY A 400 -5.44 -21.64 -19.94
C GLY A 400 -6.27 -20.57 -19.22
N LEU A 401 -7.44 -20.19 -19.75
CA LEU A 401 -8.32 -19.21 -19.10
C LEU A 401 -8.93 -19.80 -17.82
N GLU A 402 -8.77 -19.09 -16.72
CA GLU A 402 -9.23 -19.49 -15.38
C GLU A 402 -10.49 -18.70 -14.99
N GLU A 403 -10.56 -17.42 -15.35
CA GLU A 403 -11.67 -16.52 -15.03
C GLU A 403 -12.23 -15.84 -16.27
N LEU A 404 -13.54 -15.98 -16.48
CA LEU A 404 -14.29 -15.33 -17.55
C LEU A 404 -15.49 -14.57 -17.00
N ALA A 405 -15.42 -13.24 -17.02
CA ALA A 405 -16.50 -12.37 -16.60
C ALA A 405 -16.98 -11.47 -17.75
N VAL A 406 -18.11 -11.86 -18.34
CA VAL A 406 -18.74 -11.25 -19.50
C VAL A 406 -20.20 -10.85 -19.22
N SER A 407 -20.56 -10.71 -17.95
CA SER A 407 -21.90 -10.29 -17.51
C SER A 407 -22.31 -8.96 -18.13
N ALA A 408 -23.62 -8.73 -18.28
CA ALA A 408 -24.19 -7.49 -18.82
C ALA A 408 -23.59 -7.11 -20.19
N ASN A 409 -23.63 -8.06 -21.13
CA ASN A 409 -23.27 -7.86 -22.54
C ASN A 409 -24.48 -8.21 -23.43
N ARG A 410 -24.27 -8.35 -24.75
CA ARG A 410 -25.30 -8.71 -25.72
C ARG A 410 -25.01 -10.06 -26.39
N LEU A 411 -24.31 -10.96 -25.69
CA LEU A 411 -23.87 -12.24 -26.24
C LEU A 411 -25.08 -13.14 -26.54
N SER A 412 -25.17 -13.66 -27.76
CA SER A 412 -26.20 -14.65 -28.15
C SER A 412 -25.79 -16.10 -27.91
N SER A 413 -24.48 -16.34 -27.82
CA SER A 413 -23.86 -17.63 -27.59
C SER A 413 -22.47 -17.46 -26.96
N LEU A 414 -22.00 -18.48 -26.25
CA LEU A 414 -20.61 -18.56 -25.80
C LEU A 414 -19.81 -19.50 -26.74
N PRO A 415 -18.50 -19.22 -26.96
CA PRO A 415 -17.59 -20.17 -27.59
C PRO A 415 -17.36 -21.39 -26.70
N ALA A 416 -16.61 -22.39 -27.20
CA ALA A 416 -16.17 -23.50 -26.37
C ALA A 416 -15.40 -22.99 -25.14
N LEU A 417 -15.81 -23.45 -23.96
CA LEU A 417 -15.22 -23.09 -22.68
C LEU A 417 -13.99 -23.98 -22.44
N PRO A 418 -12.87 -23.42 -21.96
CA PRO A 418 -11.71 -24.21 -21.61
C PRO A 418 -12.00 -25.07 -20.36
N PRO A 419 -11.50 -26.32 -20.30
CA PRO A 419 -11.80 -27.23 -19.19
C PRO A 419 -11.23 -26.75 -17.85
N GLY A 420 -10.17 -25.92 -17.86
CA GLY A 420 -9.56 -25.32 -16.68
C GLY A 420 -10.29 -24.08 -16.15
N LEU A 421 -11.41 -23.68 -16.73
CA LEU A 421 -12.17 -22.50 -16.30
C LEU A 421 -12.76 -22.74 -14.91
N GLN A 422 -12.40 -21.87 -13.96
CA GLN A 422 -12.83 -21.93 -12.57
C GLN A 422 -14.03 -21.03 -12.31
N THR A 423 -14.10 -19.87 -12.97
CA THR A 423 -15.18 -18.90 -12.76
C THR A 423 -15.76 -18.44 -14.10
N LEU A 424 -17.08 -18.56 -14.23
CA LEU A 424 -17.86 -18.05 -15.36
C LEU A 424 -18.97 -17.13 -14.87
N TRP A 425 -18.84 -15.84 -15.14
CA TRP A 425 -19.90 -14.86 -14.96
C TRP A 425 -20.42 -14.39 -16.32
N ALA A 426 -21.56 -14.92 -16.75
CA ALA A 426 -22.21 -14.55 -18.01
C ALA A 426 -23.67 -14.12 -17.80
N THR A 427 -23.97 -13.53 -16.65
CA THR A 427 -25.31 -13.04 -16.30
C THR A 427 -25.76 -11.90 -17.23
N ASN A 428 -27.07 -11.68 -17.34
CA ASN A 428 -27.65 -10.56 -18.08
C ASN A 428 -27.11 -10.44 -19.52
N ASN A 429 -27.15 -11.55 -20.25
CA ASN A 429 -26.81 -11.63 -21.67
C ASN A 429 -28.05 -12.06 -22.48
N ARG A 430 -27.86 -12.40 -23.76
CA ARG A 430 -28.91 -12.89 -24.66
C ARG A 430 -28.69 -14.35 -25.03
N LEU A 431 -28.06 -15.13 -24.15
CA LEU A 431 -27.73 -16.52 -24.42
C LEU A 431 -29.02 -17.33 -24.56
N THR A 432 -29.11 -18.08 -25.66
CA THR A 432 -30.23 -19.01 -25.91
C THR A 432 -29.84 -20.46 -25.68
N ARG A 433 -28.53 -20.74 -25.74
CA ARG A 433 -27.91 -22.06 -25.60
C ARG A 433 -26.59 -21.92 -24.88
N LEU A 434 -26.14 -23.02 -24.29
CA LEU A 434 -24.83 -23.15 -23.66
C LEU A 434 -23.97 -24.12 -24.50
N PRO A 435 -22.65 -23.92 -24.56
CA PRO A 435 -21.75 -24.83 -25.25
C PRO A 435 -21.65 -26.16 -24.50
N GLU A 436 -21.51 -27.28 -25.23
CA GLU A 436 -21.39 -28.62 -24.61
C GLU A 436 -20.23 -28.72 -23.62
N SER A 437 -19.16 -27.96 -23.85
CA SER A 437 -18.00 -27.87 -22.96
C SER A 437 -18.35 -27.43 -21.53
N ILE A 438 -19.53 -26.84 -21.29
CA ILE A 438 -19.97 -26.45 -19.95
C ILE A 438 -20.11 -27.65 -19.01
N THR A 439 -20.43 -28.85 -19.54
CA THR A 439 -20.52 -30.08 -18.73
C THR A 439 -19.16 -30.66 -18.39
N GLY A 440 -18.09 -30.17 -19.03
CA GLY A 440 -16.70 -30.61 -18.80
C GLY A 440 -15.94 -29.72 -17.82
N LEU A 441 -16.58 -28.72 -17.21
CA LEU A 441 -15.97 -27.89 -16.18
C LEU A 441 -15.81 -28.67 -14.87
N SER A 442 -14.85 -28.25 -14.04
CA SER A 442 -14.66 -28.81 -12.69
C SER A 442 -15.94 -28.67 -11.85
N SER A 443 -16.19 -29.61 -10.94
CA SER A 443 -17.26 -29.52 -9.94
C SER A 443 -17.10 -28.33 -8.98
N GLU A 444 -15.89 -27.79 -8.88
CA GLU A 444 -15.57 -26.60 -8.07
C GLU A 444 -15.80 -25.30 -8.86
N ALA A 445 -16.07 -25.39 -10.17
CA ALA A 445 -16.25 -24.22 -11.00
C ALA A 445 -17.54 -23.48 -10.63
N THR A 446 -17.43 -22.17 -10.49
CA THR A 446 -18.55 -21.29 -10.16
C THR A 446 -19.14 -20.71 -11.44
N VAL A 447 -20.42 -21.00 -11.71
CA VAL A 447 -21.10 -20.62 -12.95
C VAL A 447 -22.35 -19.79 -12.66
N HIS A 448 -22.37 -18.57 -13.17
CA HIS A 448 -23.49 -17.63 -13.06
C HIS A 448 -24.04 -17.28 -14.44
N LEU A 449 -25.31 -17.62 -14.67
CA LEU A 449 -26.00 -17.49 -15.96
C LEU A 449 -27.36 -16.79 -15.84
N GLU A 450 -27.69 -16.19 -14.68
CA GLU A 450 -28.99 -15.55 -14.48
C GLU A 450 -29.24 -14.42 -15.50
N GLY A 451 -30.50 -14.13 -15.82
CA GLY A 451 -30.83 -13.05 -16.76
C GLY A 451 -30.51 -13.36 -18.23
N ASN A 452 -30.44 -14.63 -18.61
CA ASN A 452 -30.36 -15.09 -20.00
C ASN A 452 -31.67 -15.72 -20.48
N SER A 453 -31.89 -15.73 -21.80
CA SER A 453 -33.07 -16.33 -22.44
C SER A 453 -32.83 -17.78 -22.86
N LEU A 454 -32.33 -18.60 -21.92
CA LEU A 454 -32.00 -20.00 -22.17
C LEU A 454 -33.25 -20.79 -22.56
N SER A 455 -33.14 -21.61 -23.61
CA SER A 455 -34.27 -22.44 -24.06
C SER A 455 -34.61 -23.52 -23.04
N GLU A 456 -35.87 -23.99 -22.99
CA GLU A 456 -36.26 -25.11 -22.11
C GLU A 456 -35.40 -26.36 -22.34
N ARG A 457 -34.99 -26.62 -23.58
CA ARG A 457 -34.10 -27.74 -23.92
C ARG A 457 -32.68 -27.58 -23.35
N THR A 458 -32.26 -26.36 -23.05
CA THR A 458 -30.96 -26.08 -22.43
C THR A 458 -31.02 -26.16 -20.91
N LEU A 459 -32.22 -26.00 -20.33
CA LEU A 459 -32.45 -26.06 -18.88
C LEU A 459 -32.79 -27.48 -18.38
N ARG A 460 -33.12 -28.41 -19.29
CA ARG A 460 -33.29 -29.84 -19.03
C ARG A 460 -32.01 -30.58 -19.35
#